data_AF-A0A316ICS5-F1
#
_entry.id   AF-A0A316ICS5-F1
#
_cell.length_a   1.000
_cell.length_b   1.000
_cell.length_c   1.000
_cell.angle_alpha   90.00
_cell.angle_beta   90.00
_cell.angle_gamma   90.00
#
_symmetry.space_group_name_H-M   'P 1'
#
loop_
_entity.id
_entity.type
_entity.pdbx_description
1 polymer ?
#
loop_
_entity_poly.entity_id
_entity_poly.type
_entity_poly.pdbx_seq_one_letter_code
_entity_poly.pdbx_strand_id
1 'polypeptide(L)' 'MSEERGAYVPEDLDYEGLDEDNLEKDPLEEGMDPPEGWAESDKYGMTEYEQAHPRPLDERLKEERGEDDETGA' A
#
# COMPACT_ATOMS: atom_id res chain seq x y z
N MET A 1 22.05 -4.26 -30.63
CA MET A 1 21.11 -5.28 -30.15
C MET A 1 21.19 -5.23 -28.63
N SER A 2 20.20 -4.59 -28.01
CA SER A 2 20.11 -4.47 -26.56
C SER A 2 19.27 -5.63 -26.06
N GLU A 3 19.90 -6.77 -25.80
CA GLU A 3 19.24 -7.85 -25.08
C GLU A 3 19.38 -7.53 -23.58
N GLU A 4 18.30 -6.98 -23.06
CA GLU A 4 17.71 -7.31 -21.75
C GLU A 4 18.44 -8.44 -21.01
N ARG A 5 19.19 -8.09 -19.95
CA ARG A 5 19.60 -9.08 -18.96
C ARG A 5 18.71 -8.89 -17.74
N GLY A 6 17.53 -9.49 -17.80
CA GLY A 6 16.75 -9.77 -16.60
C GLY A 6 17.67 -10.48 -15.59
N ALA A 7 17.61 -10.08 -14.32
CA ALA A 7 18.37 -10.74 -13.27
C ALA A 7 18.00 -12.23 -13.29
N TYR A 8 18.98 -13.10 -13.51
CA TYR A 8 18.77 -14.54 -13.45
C TYR A 8 18.38 -14.89 -12.02
N VAL A 9 17.11 -15.22 -11.81
CA VAL A 9 16.64 -15.77 -10.55
C VAL A 9 16.64 -17.30 -10.72
N PRO A 10 17.54 -18.04 -10.04
CA PRO A 10 17.59 -19.49 -10.15
C PRO A 10 16.21 -20.11 -9.87
N GLU A 11 15.76 -21.04 -10.71
CA GLU A 11 14.45 -21.71 -10.53
C GLU A 11 14.38 -22.56 -9.26
N ASP A 12 15.53 -22.93 -8.68
CA ASP A 12 15.65 -23.65 -7.41
C ASP A 12 15.72 -22.72 -6.19
N LEU A 13 15.51 -21.41 -6.35
CA LEU A 13 15.31 -20.53 -5.21
C LEU A 13 13.96 -20.82 -4.59
N ASP A 14 14.01 -21.33 -3.37
CA ASP A 14 12.82 -21.51 -2.54
C ASP A 14 12.35 -20.13 -2.07
N TYR A 15 11.34 -19.58 -2.74
CA TYR A 15 10.77 -18.27 -2.43
C TYR A 15 10.02 -18.28 -1.09
N GLU A 16 9.47 -19.43 -0.67
CA GLU A 16 8.82 -19.58 0.63
C GLU A 16 9.85 -19.40 1.77
N GLY A 17 11.11 -19.81 1.54
CA GLY A 17 12.20 -19.54 2.47
C GLY A 17 12.57 -18.06 2.62
N LEU A 18 12.05 -17.18 1.75
CA LEU A 18 12.18 -15.73 1.86
C LEU A 18 10.98 -15.08 2.56
N ASP A 19 10.01 -15.87 2.99
CA ASP A 19 8.88 -15.37 3.78
C ASP A 19 9.36 -14.87 5.15
N GLU A 20 8.63 -13.91 5.70
CA GLU A 20 9.00 -13.20 6.92
C GLU A 20 9.08 -14.11 8.15
N ASP A 21 8.26 -15.16 8.20
CA ASP A 21 8.29 -16.18 9.24
C ASP A 21 9.60 -16.97 9.26
N ASN A 22 10.18 -17.22 8.09
CA ASN A 22 11.47 -17.90 7.90
C ASN A 22 12.68 -16.96 8.08
N LEU A 23 12.51 -15.67 7.77
CA LEU A 23 13.55 -14.66 7.95
C LEU A 23 13.67 -14.16 9.40
N GLU A 24 12.83 -14.65 10.31
CA GLU A 24 12.71 -14.23 11.71
C GLU A 24 12.60 -12.69 11.85
N LYS A 25 12.09 -12.04 10.80
CA LYS A 25 11.83 -10.61 10.80
C LYS A 25 10.38 -10.39 11.15
N ASP A 26 10.13 -9.59 12.16
CA ASP A 26 8.78 -9.12 12.43
C ASP A 26 8.47 -7.98 11.44
N PRO A 27 7.56 -8.15 10.46
CA PRO A 27 7.15 -7.06 9.56
C PRO A 27 6.65 -5.81 10.29
N LEU A 28 6.15 -5.98 11.52
CA LEU A 28 5.68 -4.87 12.33
C LEU A 28 6.81 -4.14 13.05
N GLU A 29 8.02 -4.71 13.15
CA GLU A 29 9.18 -4.08 13.81
C GLU A 29 9.56 -2.75 13.14
N GLU A 30 9.57 -2.69 11.80
CA GLU A 30 9.82 -1.44 11.06
C GLU A 30 8.65 -0.44 11.17
N GLY A 31 7.44 -0.94 11.45
CA GLY A 31 6.24 -0.11 11.63
C GLY A 31 5.98 0.33 13.08
N MET A 32 6.75 -0.17 14.05
CA MET A 32 6.55 0.11 15.49
C MET A 32 7.00 1.51 15.87
N ASP A 33 8.11 1.97 15.28
CA ASP A 33 8.58 3.34 15.47
C ASP A 33 8.12 4.20 14.29
N PRO A 34 7.19 5.15 14.51
CA PRO A 34 6.82 6.06 13.45
C PRO A 34 8.02 6.91 13.02
N PRO A 35 8.11 7.28 11.73
CA PRO A 35 9.28 7.98 11.19
C PRO A 35 9.54 9.32 11.90
N GLU A 36 10.79 9.79 11.86
CA GLU A 36 11.14 11.10 12.42
C GLU A 36 10.25 12.21 11.85
N GLY A 37 9.61 12.98 12.75
CA GLY A 37 8.68 14.04 12.37
C GLY A 37 7.23 13.59 12.19
N TRP A 38 6.92 12.31 12.39
CA TRP A 38 5.54 11.85 12.50
C TRP A 38 4.88 12.44 13.75
N ALA A 39 3.67 12.93 13.57
CA ALA A 39 2.82 13.40 14.65
C ALA A 39 1.47 12.71 14.51
N GLU A 40 1.07 12.01 15.57
CA GLU A 40 -0.28 11.45 15.69
C GLU A 40 -1.30 12.59 15.58
N SER A 41 -2.35 12.39 14.79
CA SER A 41 -3.51 13.28 14.76
C SER A 41 -4.64 12.65 15.56
N ASP A 42 -5.02 13.27 16.67
CA ASP A 42 -6.20 12.93 17.48
C ASP A 42 -7.47 13.64 16.98
N LYS A 43 -7.36 14.41 15.90
CA LYS A 43 -8.46 15.20 15.32
C LYS A 43 -9.24 14.38 14.31
N TYR A 44 -10.56 14.45 14.45
CA TYR A 44 -11.51 13.84 13.53
C TYR A 44 -12.09 14.90 12.57
N GLY A 45 -12.44 14.48 11.35
CA GLY A 45 -13.04 15.34 10.34
C GLY A 45 -12.04 15.92 9.34
N MET A 46 -12.55 16.71 8.39
CA MET A 46 -11.75 17.36 7.34
C MET A 46 -11.17 18.67 7.85
N THR A 47 -9.95 19.01 7.41
CA THR A 47 -9.34 20.31 7.66
C THR A 47 -10.21 21.44 7.08
N GLU A 48 -10.11 22.66 7.62
CA GLU A 48 -10.89 23.80 7.08
C GLU A 48 -10.59 24.05 5.60
N TYR A 49 -9.35 23.80 5.16
CA TYR A 49 -8.96 23.91 3.78
C TYR A 49 -9.72 22.91 2.90
N GLU A 50 -9.78 21.64 3.29
CA GLU A 50 -10.51 20.60 2.56
C GLU A 50 -12.02 20.87 2.52
N GLN A 51 -12.59 21.43 3.60
CA GLN A 51 -14.00 21.83 3.63
C GLN A 51 -14.29 23.00 2.68
N ALA A 52 -13.38 23.97 2.60
CA ALA A 52 -13.51 25.13 1.71
C ALA A 52 -13.26 24.78 0.23
N HIS A 53 -12.51 23.71 -0.03
CA HIS A 53 -12.14 23.26 -1.37
C HIS A 53 -12.62 21.82 -1.62
N PRO A 54 -13.94 21.57 -1.59
CA PRO A 54 -14.46 20.23 -1.82
C PRO A 54 -14.13 19.78 -3.24
N ARG A 55 -13.62 18.55 -3.38
CA ARG A 55 -13.50 17.92 -4.69
C ARG A 55 -14.89 17.68 -5.30
N PRO A 56 -15.05 17.80 -6.63
CA PRO A 56 -16.30 17.49 -7.31
C PRO A 56 -16.80 16.08 -6.95
N LEU A 57 -18.13 15.94 -6.77
CA LEU A 57 -18.75 14.67 -6.41
C LEU A 57 -18.42 13.56 -7.42
N ASP A 58 -18.40 13.89 -8.71
CA ASP A 58 -18.11 12.95 -9.79
C ASP A 58 -16.69 12.37 -9.73
N GLU A 59 -15.71 13.12 -9.22
CA GLU A 59 -14.35 12.61 -9.04
C GLU A 59 -14.30 11.62 -7.89
N ARG A 60 -14.99 11.94 -6.79
CA ARG A 60 -15.07 11.07 -5.61
C ARG A 60 -15.80 9.77 -5.94
N LEU A 61 -16.87 9.83 -6.72
CA LEU A 61 -17.65 8.64 -7.11
C LEU A 61 -16.85 7.68 -8.00
N LYS A 62 -15.87 8.17 -8.76
CA LYS A 62 -14.97 7.32 -9.57
C LYS A 62 -13.94 6.56 -8.75
N GLU A 63 -13.60 7.06 -7.56
CA GLU A 63 -12.70 6.38 -6.62
C GLU A 63 -13.41 5.24 -5.88
N GLU A 64 -14.73 5.32 -5.73
CA GLU A 64 -15.52 4.24 -5.15
C GLU A 64 -15.59 3.06 -6.11
N ARG A 65 -15.07 1.90 -5.67
CA ARG A 65 -15.32 0.63 -6.33
C ARG A 65 -16.67 0.12 -5.86
N GLY A 66 -17.61 -0.07 -6.78
CA GLY A 66 -18.89 -0.71 -6.46
C GLY A 66 -18.66 -2.16 -6.02
N GLU A 67 -19.45 -2.64 -5.06
CA GLU A 67 -19.41 -4.06 -4.67
C GLU A 67 -19.77 -5.00 -5.83
N ASP A 68 -20.46 -4.50 -6.87
CA ASP A 68 -20.89 -5.26 -8.05
C ASP A 68 -19.74 -5.63 -9.03
N ASP A 69 -18.51 -5.14 -8.83
CA ASP A 69 -17.34 -5.47 -9.66
C ASP A 69 -16.66 -6.80 -9.25
N GLU A 70 -17.17 -7.51 -8.23
CA GLU A 70 -16.84 -8.91 -7.97
C GLU A 70 -17.91 -9.80 -8.62
N THR A 71 -17.75 -10.07 -9.91
CA THR A 71 -18.50 -11.15 -10.55
C THR A 71 -18.07 -12.47 -9.89
N GLY A 72 -18.80 -12.89 -8.87
CA GLY A 72 -18.83 -14.28 -8.43
C GLY A 72 -19.32 -15.13 -9.61
N ALA A 73 -18.38 -15.79 -10.28
CA ALA A 73 -18.61 -16.79 -11.31
C ALA A 73 -17.96 -18.11 -10.88
#